data_AF-A0A3D5SHM1-F1
#
_entry.id   AF-A0A3D5SHM1-F1
#
_cell.length_a   1.000
_cell.length_b   1.000
_cell.length_c   1.000
_cell.angle_alpha   90.00
_cell.angle_beta   90.00
_cell.angle_gamma   90.00
#
_symmetry.space_group_name_H-M   'P 1'
#
loop_
_entity.id
_entity.type
_entity.pdbx_description
1 polymer ?
#
loop_
_entity_poly.entity_id
_entity_poly.type
_entity_poly.pdbx_seq_one_letter_code
_entity_poly.pdbx_strand_id
1 'polypeptide(L)'
;MLQNFLLELEGKPAGRFFAATGGSVQADVLIQSSGPGQVRHKHIAGVKYEDMVLTCGTGMSRAFYDWIGNSFGGAASRKSGAVIVLDQKQAPIARLEFRNALVKSLVVPELDHSGHAAAVMAVSISPEGTRSTEVGLSQGLGVYASALPKAWNISDFRIRIDGLEADCTHVTRVGWLNLGQNLAEFDVGEMRSAGKEPTSLQYSDLIVRLPGGFATGFYKWLDDFVVKGDNSTQDEKKGVLEFFAPKSNTAYFEIEFSGLGIYKIDGPLALASKTSLPITVSMYCEAMKFRAGPAAVI
;
A
#
# COMPACT_ATOMS: atom_id res chain seq x y z
N MET A 1 4.89 -9.33 -16.45
CA MET A 1 3.94 -8.20 -16.57
C MET A 1 4.66 -7.04 -17.23
N LEU A 2 4.12 -6.46 -18.31
CA LEU A 2 4.78 -5.35 -19.02
C LEU A 2 4.55 -4.04 -18.24
N GLN A 3 5.58 -3.20 -18.12
CA GLN A 3 5.46 -1.89 -17.46
C GLN A 3 5.03 -0.85 -18.49
N ASN A 4 3.73 -0.56 -18.56
CA ASN A 4 3.12 0.30 -19.58
C ASN A 4 3.02 1.77 -19.16
N PHE A 5 3.56 2.12 -18.00
CA PHE A 5 3.45 3.46 -17.46
C PHE A 5 4.80 3.97 -16.94
N LEU A 6 5.01 5.27 -17.07
CA LEU A 6 6.11 6.02 -16.45
C LEU A 6 5.55 6.94 -15.38
N LEU A 7 6.30 7.11 -14.29
CA LEU A 7 6.00 8.09 -13.26
C LEU A 7 7.07 9.19 -13.25
N GLU A 8 6.62 10.43 -13.21
CA GLU A 8 7.43 11.59 -12.83
C GLU A 8 6.95 12.11 -11.48
N LEU A 9 7.89 12.51 -10.61
CA LEU A 9 7.62 13.16 -9.33
C LEU A 9 8.52 14.38 -9.19
N GLU A 10 7.93 15.53 -8.84
CA GLU A 10 8.64 16.79 -8.67
C GLU A 10 9.51 17.14 -9.89
N GLY A 11 8.99 16.86 -11.10
CA GLY A 11 9.68 17.07 -12.37
C GLY A 11 10.86 16.12 -12.64
N LYS A 12 11.05 15.07 -11.83
CA LYS A 12 12.11 14.07 -12.01
C LYS A 12 11.53 12.70 -12.35
N PRO A 13 12.19 11.91 -13.21
CA PRO A 13 11.84 10.52 -13.45
C PRO A 13 11.82 9.71 -12.15
N ALA A 14 10.71 9.02 -11.88
CA ALA A 14 10.51 8.19 -10.70
C ALA A 14 10.46 6.69 -11.02
N GLY A 15 10.39 6.31 -12.30
CA GLY A 15 10.51 4.91 -12.74
C GLY A 15 9.32 4.42 -13.55
N ARG A 16 9.27 3.11 -13.76
CA ARG A 16 8.29 2.41 -14.60
C ARG A 16 7.41 1.51 -13.76
N PHE A 17 6.11 1.49 -14.05
CA PHE A 17 5.14 0.68 -13.31
C PHE A 17 4.10 0.03 -14.23
N PHE A 18 3.27 -0.84 -13.66
CA PHE A 18 2.48 -1.81 -14.42
C PHE A 18 1.11 -1.29 -14.87
N ALA A 19 0.38 -0.62 -13.97
CA ALA A 19 -0.98 -0.13 -14.24
C ALA A 19 -1.30 1.14 -13.45
N ALA A 20 -2.13 2.02 -14.03
CA ALA A 20 -2.74 3.17 -13.38
C ALA A 20 -4.25 3.18 -13.60
N THR A 21 -5.04 3.52 -12.58
CA THR A 21 -6.48 3.81 -12.70
C THR A 21 -6.85 5.08 -11.92
N GLY A 22 -8.02 5.67 -12.21
CA GLY A 22 -8.53 6.84 -11.51
C GLY A 22 -7.96 8.17 -12.02
N GLY A 23 -7.99 9.21 -11.17
CA GLY A 23 -7.55 10.56 -11.53
C GLY A 23 -8.50 11.33 -12.45
N SER A 24 -9.73 10.83 -12.62
CA SER A 24 -10.75 11.54 -13.38
C SER A 24 -11.32 12.73 -12.61
N VAL A 25 -11.90 13.67 -13.36
CA VAL A 25 -12.52 14.87 -12.83
C VAL A 25 -14.03 14.64 -12.77
N GLN A 26 -14.60 14.74 -11.58
CA GLN A 26 -16.04 14.63 -11.35
C GLN A 26 -16.59 15.96 -10.86
N ALA A 27 -17.89 16.19 -11.01
CA ALA A 27 -18.53 17.39 -10.47
C ALA A 27 -19.90 17.07 -9.87
N ASP A 28 -20.22 17.71 -8.74
CA ASP A 28 -21.51 17.55 -8.09
C ASP A 28 -22.59 18.35 -8.84
N VAL A 29 -23.73 17.71 -9.11
CA VAL A 29 -24.88 18.33 -9.77
C VAL A 29 -25.92 18.69 -8.70
N LEU A 30 -26.11 20.00 -8.45
CA LEU A 30 -27.17 20.49 -7.58
C LEU A 30 -28.45 20.73 -8.37
N ILE A 31 -29.58 20.41 -7.73
CA ILE A 31 -30.92 20.68 -8.26
C ILE A 31 -31.50 21.87 -7.49
N GLN A 32 -31.70 22.98 -8.18
CA GLN A 32 -32.33 24.16 -7.62
C GLN A 32 -33.84 24.09 -7.88
N SER A 33 -34.61 23.98 -6.80
CA SER A 33 -36.08 24.03 -6.86
C SER A 33 -36.53 25.49 -6.85
N SER A 34 -36.71 26.08 -8.03
CA SER A 34 -37.17 27.46 -8.18
C SER A 34 -38.58 27.48 -8.80
N GLY A 35 -39.61 27.73 -8.00
CA GLY A 35 -40.96 28.07 -8.45
C GLY A 35 -41.90 26.90 -8.80
N PRO A 36 -43.19 27.19 -9.08
CA PRO A 36 -44.26 26.20 -9.27
C PRO A 36 -44.17 25.37 -10.59
N GLY A 37 -43.07 25.46 -11.33
CA GLY A 37 -42.85 24.69 -12.57
C GLY A 37 -42.38 23.26 -12.31
N GLN A 38 -42.77 22.31 -13.17
CA GLN A 38 -42.35 20.90 -13.05
C GLN A 38 -40.87 20.65 -13.44
N VAL A 39 -40.23 21.59 -14.14
CA VAL A 39 -38.83 21.47 -14.56
C VAL A 39 -37.92 22.09 -13.51
N ARG A 40 -37.01 21.28 -12.94
CA ARG A 40 -36.01 21.75 -11.96
C ARG A 40 -34.70 22.10 -12.66
N HIS A 41 -34.16 23.28 -12.34
CA HIS A 41 -32.87 23.71 -12.88
C HIS A 41 -31.71 22.96 -12.19
N LYS A 42 -30.73 22.53 -12.99
CA LYS A 42 -29.53 21.85 -12.50
C LYS A 42 -28.31 22.72 -12.75
N HIS A 43 -27.38 22.79 -11.80
CA HIS A 43 -26.10 23.46 -11.96
C HIS A 43 -24.96 22.69 -11.29
N ILE A 44 -23.73 22.91 -11.76
CA ILE A 44 -22.52 22.31 -11.19
C ILE A 44 -22.08 23.12 -9.97
N ALA A 45 -21.79 22.45 -8.86
CA ALA A 45 -21.49 23.11 -7.59
C ALA A 45 -20.03 23.06 -7.16
N GLY A 46 -19.35 21.94 -7.43
CA GLY A 46 -17.95 21.71 -7.05
C GLY A 46 -17.30 20.65 -7.94
N VAL A 47 -16.00 20.77 -8.15
CA VAL A 47 -15.18 19.82 -8.91
C VAL A 47 -14.38 18.97 -7.94
N LYS A 48 -14.44 17.65 -8.12
CA LYS A 48 -13.71 16.65 -7.33
C LYS A 48 -12.75 15.89 -8.24
N TYR A 49 -11.64 15.49 -7.67
CA TYR A 49 -10.62 14.69 -8.35
C TYR A 49 -10.56 13.32 -7.69
N GLU A 50 -10.78 12.27 -8.49
CA GLU A 50 -10.70 10.91 -8.01
C GLU A 50 -9.28 10.55 -7.58
N ASP A 51 -9.19 9.67 -6.59
CA ASP A 51 -7.94 9.02 -6.23
C ASP A 51 -7.38 8.25 -7.44
N MET A 52 -6.06 8.11 -7.48
CA MET A 52 -5.35 7.32 -8.47
C MET A 52 -4.76 6.09 -7.81
N VAL A 53 -4.85 4.93 -8.45
CA VAL A 53 -4.21 3.69 -7.96
C VAL A 53 -3.11 3.28 -8.92
N LEU A 54 -1.89 3.20 -8.42
CA LEU A 54 -0.69 2.80 -9.15
C LEU A 54 -0.30 1.38 -8.76
N THR A 55 -0.25 0.46 -9.72
CA THR A 55 0.27 -0.90 -9.50
C THR A 55 1.75 -0.93 -9.85
N CYS A 56 2.62 -1.12 -8.85
CA CYS A 56 4.06 -1.07 -8.99
C CYS A 56 4.76 -2.24 -8.27
N GLY A 57 6.04 -2.45 -8.59
CA GLY A 57 6.90 -3.42 -7.93
C GLY A 57 8.19 -2.75 -7.48
N THR A 58 9.33 -3.42 -7.67
CA THR A 58 10.66 -2.81 -7.57
C THR A 58 10.97 -1.95 -8.81
N GLY A 59 12.06 -1.18 -8.74
CA GLY A 59 12.53 -0.39 -9.87
C GLY A 59 11.83 0.96 -10.01
N MET A 60 11.40 1.53 -8.89
CA MET A 60 11.03 2.95 -8.75
C MET A 60 12.14 3.71 -8.00
N SER A 61 12.11 5.04 -8.02
CA SER A 61 13.11 5.89 -7.38
C SER A 61 13.02 5.86 -5.86
N ARG A 62 14.14 6.20 -5.18
CA ARG A 62 14.19 6.31 -3.71
C ARG A 62 13.12 7.27 -3.20
N ALA A 63 12.98 8.41 -3.88
CA ALA A 63 12.02 9.45 -3.56
C ALA A 63 10.56 8.96 -3.59
N PHE A 64 10.21 8.05 -4.50
CA PHE A 64 8.87 7.46 -4.53
C PHE A 64 8.62 6.59 -3.30
N TYR A 65 9.54 5.67 -2.97
CA TYR A 65 9.35 4.80 -1.80
C TYR A 65 9.44 5.56 -0.47
N ASP A 66 10.29 6.58 -0.38
CA ASP A 66 10.34 7.45 0.81
C ASP A 66 9.06 8.24 0.99
N TRP A 67 8.45 8.71 -0.10
CA TRP A 67 7.16 9.37 -0.04
C TRP A 67 6.08 8.45 0.55
N ILE A 68 6.06 7.19 0.13
CA ILE A 68 5.15 6.16 0.69
C ILE A 68 5.45 5.90 2.17
N GLY A 69 6.71 5.62 2.53
CA GLY A 69 7.10 5.31 3.90
C GLY A 69 6.83 6.45 4.88
N ASN A 70 7.17 7.68 4.50
CA ASN A 70 6.96 8.88 5.33
C ASN A 70 5.47 9.17 5.55
N SER A 71 4.63 8.88 4.55
CA SER A 71 3.18 9.06 4.64
C SER A 71 2.54 8.25 5.78
N PHE A 72 3.03 7.03 6.04
CA PHE A 72 2.53 6.19 7.14
C PHE A 72 3.40 6.28 8.40
N GLY A 73 4.55 6.95 8.33
CA GLY A 73 5.36 7.31 9.50
C GLY A 73 4.92 8.58 10.24
N GLY A 74 3.81 9.21 9.83
CA GLY A 74 3.33 10.48 10.39
C GLY A 74 3.98 11.74 9.81
N ALA A 75 4.74 11.61 8.71
CA ALA A 75 5.43 12.70 8.03
C ALA A 75 4.93 12.85 6.58
N ALA A 76 3.61 12.80 6.39
CA ALA A 76 2.99 12.90 5.08
C ALA A 76 3.35 14.23 4.39
N SER A 77 3.77 14.14 3.13
CA SER A 77 4.15 15.29 2.31
C SER A 77 3.40 15.25 0.99
N ARG A 78 3.07 16.42 0.44
CA ARG A 78 2.46 16.50 -0.89
C ARG A 78 3.50 16.35 -1.99
N LYS A 79 3.12 15.68 -3.07
CA LYS A 79 3.92 15.59 -4.30
C LYS A 79 3.08 15.90 -5.54
N SER A 80 3.68 16.60 -6.48
CA SER A 80 3.13 16.81 -7.82
C SER A 80 3.94 16.01 -8.84
N GLY A 81 3.32 15.64 -9.95
CA GLY A 81 3.96 14.77 -10.91
C GLY A 81 3.10 14.49 -12.13
N ALA A 82 3.50 13.47 -12.88
CA ALA A 82 2.77 13.03 -14.06
C ALA A 82 2.82 11.51 -14.22
N VAL A 83 1.71 10.94 -14.68
CA VAL A 83 1.64 9.58 -15.20
C VAL A 83 1.67 9.64 -16.71
N ILE A 84 2.60 8.92 -17.32
CA ILE A 84 2.74 8.82 -18.78
C ILE A 84 2.40 7.40 -19.21
N VAL A 85 1.47 7.26 -20.16
CA VAL A 85 1.06 5.98 -20.74
C VAL A 85 1.95 5.65 -21.95
N LEU A 86 2.38 4.40 -22.04
CA LEU A 86 3.16 3.87 -23.15
C LEU A 86 2.31 2.99 -24.06
N ASP A 87 2.59 3.02 -25.36
CA ASP A 87 2.03 2.08 -26.32
C ASP A 87 2.78 0.72 -26.35
N GLN A 88 2.36 -0.15 -27.27
CA GLN A 88 2.98 -1.46 -27.48
C GLN A 88 4.46 -1.39 -27.92
N LYS A 89 4.87 -0.27 -28.55
CA LYS A 89 6.24 0.00 -28.97
C LYS A 89 7.05 0.77 -27.91
N GLN A 90 6.47 0.97 -26.72
CA GLN A 90 7.04 1.73 -25.61
C GLN A 90 7.19 3.23 -25.88
N ALA A 91 6.45 3.76 -26.84
CA ALA A 91 6.38 5.19 -27.08
C ALA A 91 5.34 5.85 -26.14
N PRO A 92 5.65 7.00 -25.53
CA PRO A 92 4.69 7.80 -24.79
C PRO A 92 3.50 8.25 -25.66
N ILE A 93 2.27 8.00 -25.22
CA ILE A 93 1.03 8.32 -25.96
C ILE A 93 0.02 9.19 -25.21
N ALA A 94 0.10 9.25 -23.88
CA ALA A 94 -0.74 10.13 -23.07
C ALA A 94 -0.02 10.56 -21.79
N ARG A 95 -0.33 11.77 -21.32
CA ARG A 95 0.23 12.35 -20.10
C ARG A 95 -0.89 12.93 -19.23
N LEU A 96 -0.96 12.49 -17.98
CA LEU A 96 -1.85 13.02 -16.95
C LEU A 96 -1.01 13.62 -15.83
N GLU A 97 -1.05 14.94 -15.68
CA GLU A 97 -0.44 15.64 -14.56
C GLU A 97 -1.34 15.57 -13.33
N PHE A 98 -0.73 15.42 -12.16
CA PHE A 98 -1.40 15.52 -10.86
C PHE A 98 -0.68 16.52 -9.96
N ARG A 99 -1.45 17.23 -9.14
CA ARG A 99 -0.94 18.27 -8.24
C ARG A 99 -1.25 17.96 -6.79
N ASN A 100 -0.28 18.25 -5.93
CA ASN A 100 -0.42 18.24 -4.46
C ASN A 100 -0.97 16.93 -3.89
N ALA A 101 -0.65 15.80 -4.53
CA ALA A 101 -1.15 14.50 -4.12
C ALA A 101 -0.57 14.08 -2.77
N LEU A 102 -1.39 13.42 -1.97
CA LEU A 102 -0.99 12.70 -0.76
C LEU A 102 -1.07 11.19 -1.03
N VAL A 103 -0.16 10.39 -0.47
CA VAL A 103 -0.33 8.93 -0.47
C VAL A 103 -1.47 8.59 0.47
N LYS A 104 -2.51 7.94 -0.04
CA LYS A 104 -3.69 7.52 0.72
C LYS A 104 -3.54 6.11 1.27
N SER A 105 -3.00 5.18 0.47
CA SER A 105 -2.77 3.81 0.92
C SER A 105 -1.64 3.10 0.18
N LEU A 106 -1.05 2.11 0.84
CA LEU A 106 -0.17 1.10 0.28
C LEU A 106 -0.77 -0.28 0.61
N VAL A 107 -1.13 -1.02 -0.43
CA VAL A 107 -1.58 -2.41 -0.32
C VAL A 107 -0.49 -3.36 -0.81
N VAL A 108 -0.09 -4.26 0.07
CA VAL A 108 0.85 -5.35 -0.19
C VAL A 108 0.04 -6.64 -0.36
N PRO A 109 0.35 -7.47 -1.38
CA PRO A 109 -0.47 -8.64 -1.71
C PRO A 109 -0.35 -9.72 -0.64
N GLU A 110 -1.26 -10.70 -0.67
CA GLU A 110 -1.10 -11.93 0.09
C GLU A 110 0.20 -12.64 -0.33
N LEU A 111 0.89 -13.20 0.66
CA LEU A 111 2.14 -13.91 0.50
C LEU A 111 1.94 -15.40 0.77
N ASP A 112 2.57 -16.23 -0.04
CA ASP A 112 2.44 -17.68 0.03
C ASP A 112 3.75 -18.34 -0.41
N HIS A 113 4.40 -19.07 0.50
CA HIS A 113 5.62 -19.82 0.20
C HIS A 113 5.44 -20.89 -0.89
N SER A 114 4.21 -21.39 -1.08
CA SER A 114 3.89 -22.33 -2.15
C SER A 114 3.57 -21.65 -3.49
N GLY A 115 3.42 -20.33 -3.49
CA GLY A 115 3.11 -19.54 -4.66
C GLY A 115 4.33 -19.25 -5.55
N HIS A 116 4.08 -19.02 -6.83
CA HIS A 116 5.11 -18.63 -7.81
C HIS A 116 4.76 -17.36 -8.58
N ALA A 117 3.72 -16.65 -8.13
CA ALA A 117 3.29 -15.41 -8.77
C ALA A 117 4.26 -14.27 -8.45
N ALA A 118 4.45 -13.38 -9.42
CA ALA A 118 5.12 -12.11 -9.18
C ALA A 118 4.26 -11.24 -8.24
N ALA A 119 4.88 -10.71 -7.20
CA ALA A 119 4.26 -9.79 -6.27
C ALA A 119 4.24 -8.36 -6.84
N VAL A 120 3.11 -7.69 -6.66
CA VAL A 120 2.91 -6.28 -7.03
C VAL A 120 2.19 -5.58 -5.89
N MET A 121 2.54 -4.32 -5.64
CA MET A 121 1.89 -3.46 -4.65
C MET A 121 0.94 -2.49 -5.36
N ALA A 122 -0.12 -2.09 -4.67
CA ALA A 122 -1.00 -1.02 -5.11
C ALA A 122 -0.82 0.20 -4.20
N VAL A 123 -0.47 1.34 -4.81
CA VAL A 123 -0.31 2.62 -4.12
C VAL A 123 -1.42 3.55 -4.54
N SER A 124 -2.29 3.91 -3.60
CA SER A 124 -3.35 4.90 -3.84
C SER A 124 -2.83 6.28 -3.49
N ILE A 125 -2.97 7.24 -4.40
CA ILE A 125 -2.65 8.65 -4.17
C ILE A 125 -3.90 9.51 -4.38
N SER A 126 -4.02 10.58 -3.61
CA SER A 126 -5.18 11.47 -3.64
C SER A 126 -4.74 12.87 -4.07
N PRO A 127 -4.88 13.24 -5.35
CA PRO A 127 -4.51 14.55 -5.86
C PRO A 127 -5.55 15.63 -5.52
N GLU A 128 -5.12 16.90 -5.52
CA GLU A 128 -6.00 18.08 -5.43
C GLU A 128 -6.33 18.65 -6.81
N GLY A 129 -5.75 18.09 -7.86
CA GLY A 129 -6.02 18.45 -9.25
C GLY A 129 -5.34 17.50 -10.21
N THR A 130 -6.02 17.20 -11.31
CA THR A 130 -5.47 16.46 -12.44
C THR A 130 -5.70 17.21 -13.75
N ARG A 131 -4.78 17.07 -14.70
CA ARG A 131 -4.87 17.70 -16.01
C ARG A 131 -4.20 16.86 -17.08
N SER A 132 -4.93 16.51 -18.13
CA SER A 132 -4.32 15.92 -19.32
C SER A 132 -3.50 16.97 -20.05
N THR A 133 -2.25 16.64 -20.38
CA THR A 133 -1.35 17.53 -21.13
C THR A 133 -0.77 16.80 -22.33
N GLU A 134 -0.18 17.56 -23.25
CA GLU A 134 0.55 16.98 -24.37
C GLU A 134 1.73 16.16 -23.85
N VAL A 135 2.04 15.10 -24.59
CA VAL A 135 3.25 14.32 -24.34
C VAL A 135 4.44 15.17 -24.77
N GLY A 136 5.10 15.83 -23.82
CA GLY A 136 6.36 16.53 -24.06
C GLY A 136 7.45 15.58 -24.57
N LEU A 137 8.40 16.10 -25.35
CA LEU A 137 9.57 15.37 -25.85
C LEU A 137 10.29 14.70 -24.67
N SER A 138 10.15 13.38 -24.57
CA SER A 138 10.72 12.58 -23.49
C SER A 138 12.25 12.64 -23.50
N GLN A 139 12.85 12.99 -22.36
CA GLN A 139 14.19 12.48 -22.03
C GLN A 139 14.18 10.95 -22.27
N GLY A 140 15.26 10.40 -22.83
CA GLY A 140 15.26 9.01 -23.31
C GLY A 140 14.69 8.03 -22.28
N LEU A 141 13.82 7.09 -22.73
CA LEU A 141 13.12 6.12 -21.86
C LEU A 141 14.03 5.38 -20.86
N GLY A 142 15.32 5.25 -21.19
CA GLY A 142 16.35 4.70 -20.31
C GLY A 142 16.46 5.40 -18.95
N VAL A 143 16.10 6.69 -18.83
CA VAL A 143 16.13 7.41 -17.55
C VAL A 143 15.08 6.88 -16.56
N TYR A 144 14.04 6.21 -17.06
CA TYR A 144 13.01 5.56 -16.24
C TYR A 144 13.30 4.08 -15.98
N ALA A 145 14.36 3.52 -16.57
CA ALA A 145 14.63 2.10 -16.53
C ALA A 145 15.48 1.71 -15.31
N SER A 146 14.97 0.78 -14.51
CA SER A 146 15.78 0.06 -13.52
C SER A 146 16.69 -0.97 -14.21
N ALA A 147 17.97 -1.01 -13.81
CA ALA A 147 18.90 -2.08 -14.14
C ALA A 147 18.73 -3.34 -13.27
N LEU A 148 17.90 -3.27 -12.22
CA LEU A 148 17.71 -4.37 -11.26
C LEU A 148 16.74 -5.43 -11.81
N PRO A 149 16.86 -6.69 -11.35
CA PRO A 149 15.84 -7.71 -11.58
C PRO A 149 14.51 -7.25 -10.96
N LYS A 150 13.59 -6.81 -11.80
CA LYS A 150 12.31 -6.19 -11.38
C LYS A 150 11.32 -7.16 -10.73
N ALA A 151 11.63 -8.46 -10.73
CA ALA A 151 10.73 -9.48 -10.23
C ALA A 151 10.98 -9.72 -8.74
N TRP A 152 9.91 -9.59 -7.96
CA TRP A 152 9.77 -10.08 -6.59
C TRP A 152 8.61 -11.08 -6.61
N ASN A 153 8.70 -12.21 -5.89
CA ASN A 153 7.63 -13.21 -5.84
C ASN A 153 6.94 -13.22 -4.48
N ILE A 154 5.66 -13.64 -4.48
CA ILE A 154 4.86 -13.77 -3.25
C ILE A 154 5.42 -14.81 -2.26
N SER A 155 6.33 -15.69 -2.70
CA SER A 155 7.00 -16.70 -1.87
C SER A 155 8.28 -16.20 -1.20
N ASP A 156 8.86 -15.10 -1.69
CA ASP A 156 10.17 -14.62 -1.25
C ASP A 156 10.00 -13.66 -0.07
N PHE A 157 9.58 -14.18 1.09
CA PHE A 157 9.35 -13.38 2.29
C PHE A 157 9.86 -14.06 3.58
N ARG A 158 10.02 -13.26 4.64
CA ARG A 158 10.27 -13.75 5.99
C ARG A 158 9.55 -12.85 6.99
N ILE A 159 8.85 -13.47 7.92
CA ILE A 159 8.26 -12.77 9.06
C ILE A 159 9.04 -13.11 10.33
N ARG A 160 9.20 -12.12 11.21
CA ARG A 160 9.71 -12.29 12.58
C ARG A 160 8.83 -11.50 13.52
N ILE A 161 8.48 -12.09 14.65
CA ILE A 161 7.74 -11.44 15.74
C ILE A 161 8.51 -11.73 17.04
N ASP A 162 8.69 -10.72 17.87
CA ASP A 162 9.54 -10.78 19.06
C ASP A 162 9.09 -11.90 20.03
N GLY A 163 9.99 -12.86 20.27
CA GLY A 163 9.74 -14.02 21.13
C GLY A 163 8.93 -15.14 20.47
N LEU A 164 8.69 -15.06 19.16
CA LEU A 164 8.02 -16.08 18.34
C LEU A 164 8.87 -16.48 17.11
N GLU A 165 10.18 -16.27 17.16
CA GLU A 165 11.08 -16.46 16.01
C GLU A 165 11.04 -17.89 15.50
N ALA A 166 10.99 -18.88 16.40
CA ALA A 166 10.90 -20.29 16.05
C ALA A 166 9.60 -20.61 15.30
N ASP A 167 8.45 -20.20 15.84
CA ASP A 167 7.13 -20.38 15.22
C ASP A 167 7.05 -19.68 13.86
N CYS A 168 7.62 -18.48 13.75
CA CYS A 168 7.63 -17.68 12.53
C CYS A 168 8.35 -18.36 11.35
N THR A 169 9.32 -19.25 11.62
CA THR A 169 9.99 -20.02 10.55
C THR A 169 9.06 -20.99 9.82
N HIS A 170 7.91 -21.31 10.43
CA HIS A 170 6.91 -22.22 9.88
C HIS A 170 5.70 -21.50 9.27
N VAL A 171 5.71 -20.16 9.24
CA VAL A 171 4.64 -19.38 8.59
C VAL A 171 4.68 -19.63 7.10
N THR A 172 3.59 -20.19 6.59
CA THR A 172 3.41 -20.54 5.17
C THR A 172 2.79 -19.40 4.37
N ARG A 173 1.88 -18.62 4.99
CA ARG A 173 1.20 -17.49 4.36
C ARG A 173 1.09 -16.29 5.28
N VAL A 174 1.08 -15.12 4.67
CA VAL A 174 0.74 -13.84 5.31
C VAL A 174 -0.38 -13.23 4.47
N GLY A 175 -1.46 -12.78 5.11
CA GLY A 175 -2.55 -12.07 4.46
C GLY A 175 -2.06 -10.79 3.77
N TRP A 176 -2.93 -10.20 2.94
CA TRP A 176 -2.66 -8.86 2.41
C TRP A 176 -2.51 -7.86 3.55
N LEU A 177 -1.68 -6.84 3.33
CA LEU A 177 -1.48 -5.75 4.29
C LEU A 177 -1.89 -4.43 3.64
N ASN A 178 -2.47 -3.54 4.44
CA ASN A 178 -2.78 -2.19 4.02
C ASN A 178 -2.34 -1.18 5.06
N LEU A 179 -1.44 -0.29 4.62
CA LEU A 179 -1.06 0.90 5.33
C LEU A 179 -1.88 2.04 4.72
N GLY A 180 -2.76 2.64 5.51
CA GLY A 180 -3.71 3.65 5.06
C GLY A 180 -3.65 4.93 5.86
N GLN A 181 -4.12 6.02 5.26
CA GLN A 181 -4.44 7.25 5.96
C GLN A 181 -5.77 7.82 5.49
N ASN A 182 -6.55 8.33 6.44
CA ASN A 182 -7.72 9.13 6.16
C ASN A 182 -7.31 10.53 5.72
N LEU A 183 -8.02 11.06 4.73
CA LEU A 183 -7.86 12.41 4.23
C LEU A 183 -9.18 13.16 4.40
N ALA A 184 -9.15 14.33 5.05
CA ALA A 184 -10.28 15.25 5.09
C ALA A 184 -10.18 16.22 3.91
N GLU A 185 -11.32 16.47 3.25
CA GLU A 185 -11.42 17.47 2.18
C GLU A 185 -11.97 18.78 2.76
N PHE A 186 -11.43 19.91 2.30
CA PHE A 186 -11.90 21.23 2.67
C PHE A 186 -11.83 22.19 1.47
N ASP A 187 -12.81 23.06 1.37
CA ASP A 187 -12.84 24.08 0.31
C ASP A 187 -11.91 25.24 0.69
N VAL A 188 -10.92 25.52 -0.16
CA VAL A 188 -10.01 26.65 0.02
C VAL A 188 -10.37 27.78 -0.94
N GLY A 189 -10.68 28.96 -0.38
CA GLY A 189 -10.87 30.23 -1.11
C GLY A 189 -12.17 30.34 -1.91
N GLU A 190 -12.37 31.49 -2.58
CA GLU A 190 -13.56 31.75 -3.41
C GLU A 190 -13.68 30.80 -4.62
N MET A 191 -12.56 30.25 -5.09
CA MET A 191 -12.52 29.27 -6.19
C MET A 191 -12.86 27.83 -5.78
N ARG A 192 -13.14 27.56 -4.49
CA ARG A 192 -13.48 26.22 -3.95
C ARG A 192 -12.52 25.11 -4.42
N SER A 193 -11.23 25.36 -4.33
CA SER A 193 -10.24 24.31 -4.61
C SER A 193 -10.20 23.36 -3.41
N ALA A 194 -10.52 22.08 -3.63
CA ALA A 194 -10.51 21.07 -2.58
C ALA A 194 -9.09 20.81 -2.09
N GLY A 195 -8.74 21.37 -0.94
CA GLY A 195 -7.56 20.99 -0.16
C GLY A 195 -7.80 19.65 0.54
N LYS A 196 -6.74 18.85 0.73
CA LYS A 196 -6.83 17.54 1.39
C LYS A 196 -5.86 17.38 2.55
N GLU A 197 -6.28 17.10 3.77
CA GLU A 197 -5.36 16.96 4.92
C GLU A 197 -5.39 15.56 5.54
N PRO A 198 -4.24 14.97 5.89
CA PRO A 198 -4.19 13.73 6.66
C PRO A 198 -4.82 13.90 8.05
N THR A 199 -5.71 12.99 8.44
CA THR A 199 -6.39 13.05 9.75
C THR A 199 -6.01 11.92 10.69
N SER A 200 -5.99 10.69 10.20
CA SER A 200 -5.60 9.53 10.99
C SER A 200 -4.97 8.44 10.14
N LEU A 201 -4.10 7.64 10.77
CA LEU A 201 -3.50 6.46 10.17
C LEU A 201 -4.38 5.23 10.47
N GLN A 202 -4.44 4.31 9.53
CA GLN A 202 -5.16 3.04 9.68
C GLN A 202 -4.31 1.91 9.13
N TYR A 203 -4.23 0.82 9.86
CA TYR A 203 -3.46 -0.35 9.48
C TYR A 203 -4.38 -1.57 9.47
N SER A 204 -4.17 -2.46 8.51
CA SER A 204 -4.84 -3.77 8.52
C SER A 204 -4.29 -4.66 9.63
N ASP A 205 -5.06 -5.69 9.98
CA ASP A 205 -4.55 -6.78 10.80
C ASP A 205 -3.40 -7.52 10.11
N LEU A 206 -2.49 -8.06 10.92
CA LEU A 206 -1.52 -9.05 10.50
C LEU A 206 -2.14 -10.43 10.65
N ILE A 207 -2.36 -11.12 9.53
CA ILE A 207 -2.93 -12.47 9.50
C ILE A 207 -1.86 -13.42 8.99
N VAL A 208 -1.53 -14.45 9.77
CA VAL A 208 -0.53 -15.46 9.39
C VAL A 208 -1.12 -16.87 9.43
N ARG A 209 -0.62 -17.75 8.56
CA ARG A 209 -1.02 -19.15 8.49
C ARG A 209 0.19 -20.08 8.64
N LEU A 210 0.09 -21.04 9.54
CA LEU A 210 1.14 -22.03 9.82
C LEU A 210 0.52 -23.36 10.27
N PRO A 211 1.25 -24.49 10.20
CA PRO A 211 0.78 -25.75 10.77
C PRO A 211 0.66 -25.64 12.30
N GLY A 212 -0.46 -26.08 12.88
CA GLY A 212 -0.76 -25.90 14.31
C GLY A 212 0.28 -26.51 15.25
N GLY A 213 0.94 -27.60 14.84
CA GLY A 213 2.01 -28.25 15.60
C GLY A 213 3.25 -27.39 15.85
N PHE A 214 3.44 -26.31 15.09
CA PHE A 214 4.55 -25.36 15.22
C PHE A 214 4.15 -24.01 15.84
N ALA A 215 2.90 -23.87 16.30
CA ALA A 215 2.36 -22.61 16.81
C ALA A 215 2.36 -22.51 18.35
N THR A 216 3.31 -23.16 19.02
CA THR A 216 3.31 -23.28 20.48
C THR A 216 3.40 -21.92 21.17
N GLY A 217 4.27 -21.03 20.66
CA GLY A 217 4.40 -19.66 21.14
C GLY A 217 3.15 -18.83 20.87
N PHE A 218 2.52 -18.97 19.71
CA PHE A 218 1.25 -18.28 19.41
C PHE A 218 0.12 -18.70 20.34
N TYR A 219 -0.05 -20.00 20.63
CA TYR A 219 -1.06 -20.47 21.58
C TYR A 219 -0.81 -19.94 22.99
N LYS A 220 0.45 -19.96 23.44
CA LYS A 220 0.83 -19.38 24.73
C LYS A 220 0.51 -17.88 24.78
N TRP A 221 0.86 -17.14 23.72
CA TRP A 221 0.59 -15.72 23.64
C TRP A 221 -0.92 -15.42 23.65
N LEU A 222 -1.74 -16.20 22.93
CA LEU A 222 -3.19 -16.05 22.98
C LEU A 222 -3.75 -16.29 24.40
N ASP A 223 -3.27 -17.32 25.09
CA ASP A 223 -3.70 -17.63 26.47
C ASP A 223 -3.33 -16.51 27.44
N ASP A 224 -2.07 -16.05 27.43
CA ASP A 224 -1.60 -14.97 28.30
C ASP A 224 -2.33 -13.64 27.97
N PHE A 225 -2.38 -13.25 26.70
CA PHE A 225 -2.90 -11.94 26.27
C PHE A 225 -4.43 -11.85 26.33
N VAL A 226 -5.15 -12.88 25.84
CA VAL A 226 -6.62 -12.84 25.73
C VAL A 226 -7.32 -13.49 26.91
N VAL A 227 -6.84 -14.66 27.37
CA VAL A 227 -7.53 -15.43 28.42
C VAL A 227 -7.18 -14.92 29.81
N LYS A 228 -5.89 -14.67 30.09
CA LYS A 228 -5.43 -14.12 31.38
C LYS A 228 -5.57 -12.60 31.45
N GLY A 229 -5.67 -11.94 30.30
CA GLY A 229 -5.85 -10.49 30.21
C GLY A 229 -4.55 -9.70 30.35
N ASP A 230 -3.39 -10.32 30.09
CA ASP A 230 -2.09 -9.64 30.03
C ASP A 230 -1.97 -8.90 28.67
N ASN A 231 -2.83 -7.90 28.46
CA ASN A 231 -3.00 -7.21 27.17
C ASN A 231 -2.73 -5.70 27.23
N SER A 232 -1.85 -5.29 28.13
CA SER A 232 -1.40 -3.90 28.17
C SER A 232 -0.33 -3.64 27.10
N THR A 233 0.01 -2.36 26.85
CA THR A 233 0.96 -1.97 25.80
C THR A 233 2.35 -2.63 25.93
N GLN A 234 2.75 -3.07 27.13
CA GLN A 234 4.01 -3.80 27.36
C GLN A 234 3.96 -5.27 26.94
N ASP A 235 2.75 -5.84 26.82
CA ASP A 235 2.52 -7.24 26.46
C ASP A 235 2.34 -7.40 24.93
N GLU A 236 2.19 -6.28 24.23
CA GLU A 236 2.20 -6.22 22.78
C GLU A 236 3.60 -6.47 22.21
N LYS A 237 3.63 -7.11 21.06
CA LYS A 237 4.87 -7.50 20.39
C LYS A 237 5.23 -6.54 19.28
N LYS A 238 6.49 -6.57 18.87
CA LYS A 238 6.95 -5.97 17.62
C LYS A 238 7.27 -7.08 16.63
N GLY A 239 7.35 -6.72 15.36
CA GLY A 239 7.72 -7.65 14.33
C GLY A 239 8.24 -6.96 13.09
N VAL A 240 8.73 -7.75 12.15
CA VAL A 240 9.16 -7.30 10.84
C VAL A 240 8.79 -8.33 9.79
N LEU A 241 8.30 -7.84 8.66
CA LEU A 241 8.08 -8.60 7.44
C LEU A 241 9.05 -8.09 6.38
N GLU A 242 9.91 -8.98 5.91
CA GLU A 242 10.96 -8.72 4.94
C GLU A 242 10.60 -9.39 3.61
N PHE A 243 10.78 -8.67 2.52
CA PHE A 243 10.50 -9.11 1.16
C PHE A 243 11.81 -9.19 0.38
N PHE A 244 12.14 -10.36 -0.16
CA PHE A 244 13.48 -10.60 -0.71
C PHE A 244 13.51 -10.56 -2.22
N ALA A 245 14.69 -10.22 -2.75
CA ALA A 245 15.02 -10.53 -4.12
C ALA A 245 15.02 -12.06 -4.32
N PRO A 246 14.53 -12.56 -5.48
CA PRO A 246 14.48 -14.00 -5.74
C PRO A 246 15.84 -14.66 -5.52
N LYS A 247 15.87 -15.70 -4.68
CA LYS A 247 17.09 -16.46 -4.33
C LYS A 247 18.20 -15.62 -3.70
N SER A 248 17.87 -14.53 -3.01
CA SER A 248 18.83 -13.67 -2.31
C SER A 248 18.38 -13.42 -0.86
N ASN A 249 19.34 -13.05 -0.01
CA ASN A 249 19.07 -12.54 1.34
C ASN A 249 18.97 -11.01 1.38
N THR A 250 19.00 -10.34 0.23
CA THR A 250 18.82 -8.89 0.15
C THR A 250 17.34 -8.54 0.15
N ALA A 251 16.89 -7.83 1.19
CA ALA A 251 15.54 -7.32 1.27
C ALA A 251 15.32 -6.18 0.27
N TYR A 252 14.26 -6.29 -0.53
CA TYR A 252 13.72 -5.21 -1.35
C TYR A 252 12.87 -4.27 -0.51
N PHE A 253 12.00 -4.83 0.34
CA PHE A 253 11.10 -4.05 1.17
C PHE A 253 11.06 -4.63 2.58
N GLU A 254 10.74 -3.77 3.53
CA GLU A 254 10.54 -4.13 4.92
C GLU A 254 9.29 -3.41 5.44
N ILE A 255 8.45 -4.14 6.17
CA ILE A 255 7.38 -3.56 6.98
C ILE A 255 7.67 -3.91 8.43
N GLU A 256 7.92 -2.90 9.26
CA GLU A 256 8.02 -3.06 10.70
C GLU A 256 6.64 -2.87 11.33
N PHE A 257 6.31 -3.73 12.28
CA PHE A 257 5.09 -3.68 13.07
C PHE A 257 5.41 -3.28 14.50
N SER A 258 4.55 -2.45 15.09
CA SER A 258 4.57 -2.11 16.52
C SER A 258 3.15 -2.16 17.07
N GLY A 259 3.02 -2.51 18.36
CA GLY A 259 1.73 -2.73 18.99
C GLY A 259 0.99 -3.90 18.36
N LEU A 260 1.67 -5.04 18.16
CA LEU A 260 0.99 -6.26 17.73
C LEU A 260 0.32 -6.91 18.93
N GLY A 261 -1.01 -7.07 18.87
CA GLY A 261 -1.78 -7.81 19.86
C GLY A 261 -2.55 -8.95 19.19
N ILE A 262 -2.33 -10.18 19.68
CA ILE A 262 -3.06 -11.37 19.21
C ILE A 262 -4.48 -11.35 19.77
N TYR A 263 -5.47 -11.66 18.94
CA TYR A 263 -6.86 -11.72 19.39
C TYR A 263 -7.59 -12.99 18.96
N LYS A 264 -7.02 -13.78 18.03
CA LYS A 264 -7.69 -14.98 17.53
C LYS A 264 -6.72 -16.01 16.95
N ILE A 265 -7.01 -17.27 17.20
CA ILE A 265 -6.48 -18.41 16.45
C ILE A 265 -7.66 -19.27 15.96
N ASP A 266 -7.80 -19.42 14.64
CA ASP A 266 -8.78 -20.30 14.00
C ASP A 266 -8.11 -21.59 13.51
N GLY A 267 -8.77 -22.74 13.72
CA GLY A 267 -8.29 -24.03 13.25
C GLY A 267 -9.37 -25.12 13.30
N PRO A 268 -9.17 -26.26 12.60
CA PRO A 268 -10.18 -27.31 12.46
C PRO A 268 -10.62 -27.99 13.78
N LEU A 269 -9.92 -27.76 14.90
CA LEU A 269 -10.35 -28.14 16.25
C LEU A 269 -9.82 -27.10 17.27
N ALA A 270 -10.63 -26.71 18.27
CA ALA A 270 -10.22 -25.81 19.37
C ALA A 270 -9.26 -26.46 20.39
N LEU A 271 -8.82 -27.69 20.12
CA LEU A 271 -7.84 -28.39 20.95
C LEU A 271 -6.45 -27.90 20.55
N ALA A 272 -5.76 -27.26 21.48
CA ALA A 272 -4.34 -26.91 21.40
C ALA A 272 -3.44 -28.16 21.39
N SER A 273 -3.66 -29.07 20.43
CA SER A 273 -2.90 -30.28 20.25
C SER A 273 -2.08 -30.21 18.97
N LYS A 274 -0.91 -30.86 19.00
CA LYS A 274 0.07 -30.91 17.91
C LYS A 274 -0.54 -31.53 16.65
N THR A 275 -1.21 -30.72 15.85
CA THR A 275 -1.82 -31.12 14.58
C THR A 275 -1.01 -30.60 13.41
N SER A 276 -0.89 -31.39 12.34
CA SER A 276 -0.30 -30.92 11.08
C SER A 276 -1.26 -30.03 10.29
N LEU A 277 -2.52 -29.91 10.72
CA LEU A 277 -3.51 -29.06 10.06
C LEU A 277 -3.15 -27.59 10.24
N PRO A 278 -3.32 -26.77 9.19
CA PRO A 278 -3.03 -25.35 9.24
C PRO A 278 -4.01 -24.63 10.15
N ILE A 279 -3.49 -23.63 10.87
CA ILE A 279 -4.23 -22.66 11.66
C ILE A 279 -4.01 -21.25 11.09
N THR A 280 -4.95 -20.35 11.38
CA THR A 280 -4.84 -18.92 11.06
C THR A 280 -4.73 -18.15 12.37
N VAL A 281 -3.72 -17.31 12.49
CA VAL A 281 -3.52 -16.41 13.63
C VAL A 281 -3.81 -14.98 13.18
N SER A 282 -4.64 -14.28 13.93
CA SER A 282 -5.00 -12.88 13.66
C SER A 282 -4.51 -11.97 14.78
N MET A 283 -3.82 -10.89 14.37
CA MET A 283 -3.27 -9.89 15.26
C MET A 283 -3.64 -8.49 14.74
N TYR A 284 -4.05 -7.59 15.61
CA TYR A 284 -4.15 -6.17 15.25
C TYR A 284 -2.75 -5.55 15.24
N CYS A 285 -2.61 -4.36 14.63
CA CYS A 285 -1.37 -3.61 14.62
C CYS A 285 -1.64 -2.11 14.85
N GLU A 286 -0.98 -1.52 15.84
CA GLU A 286 -1.11 -0.08 16.11
C GLU A 286 -0.32 0.80 15.12
N ALA A 287 0.82 0.31 14.63
CA ALA A 287 1.66 1.05 13.70
C ALA A 287 2.45 0.16 12.74
N MET A 288 2.47 0.54 11.46
CA MET A 288 3.32 -0.05 10.43
C MET A 288 4.28 0.99 9.84
N LYS A 289 5.54 0.59 9.62
CA LYS A 289 6.53 1.41 8.91
C LYS A 289 7.06 0.68 7.69
N PHE A 290 6.84 1.25 6.51
CA PHE A 290 7.35 0.72 5.25
C PHE A 290 8.71 1.34 4.90
N ARG A 291 9.66 0.51 4.48
CA ARG A 291 10.97 0.92 3.95
C ARG A 291 11.29 0.16 2.67
N ALA A 292 11.95 0.84 1.74
CA ALA A 292 12.56 0.19 0.59
C ALA A 292 14.07 0.08 0.79
N GLY A 293 14.60 -1.12 0.62
CA GLY A 293 16.02 -1.39 0.61
C GLY A 293 16.70 -0.85 -0.67
N PRO A 294 18.04 -0.70 -0.66
CA PRO A 294 18.78 -0.17 -1.80
C PRO A 294 18.61 -1.01 -3.07
N ALA A 295 18.37 -2.31 -2.92
CA ALA A 295 18.18 -3.23 -4.05
C ALA A 295 16.80 -3.11 -4.72
N ALA A 296 15.86 -2.34 -4.17
CA ALA A 296 14.55 -2.12 -4.79
C ALA A 296 14.49 -0.85 -5.66
N VAL A 297 15.55 -0.03 -5.63
CA VAL A 297 15.53 1.36 -6.09
C VAL A 297 16.36 1.55 -7.37
N ILE A 298 15.89 2.40 -8.29
CA ILE A 298 16.66 2.82 -9.48
C ILE A 298 17.69 3.90 -9.20
#